data_AF-A0A7C6GJ42-F1
#
_entry.id   AF-A0A7C6GJ42-F1
#
_cell.length_a   1.000
_cell.length_b   1.000
_cell.length_c   1.000
_cell.angle_alpha   90.00
_cell.angle_beta   90.00
_cell.angle_gamma   90.00
#
_symmetry.space_group_name_H-M   'P 1'
#
loop_
_entity.id
_entity.type
_entity.pdbx_description
1 polymer ?
#
loop_
_entity_poly.entity_id
_entity_poly.type
_entity_poly.pdbx_seq_one_letter_code
_entity_poly.pdbx_strand_id
1 'polypeptide(L)'
;MRILVAPDSFKGSLSSEEAAEAIREGLEDVLTDAQVVTVPLSDGGEGFVTAYASARNAGDIFEVKVTDSAGRPRSAKYFLEGDRATIEMAEAAGLEHIDPDTHDVWTANTVGVGQLIADARERGASEIIVGLGGSATTDGGVGMLAALGVRFLDEDGAELAPEPRNLHQIKHVDTTNFHATDLRVVVAADVQNPLTGKDGAAEVFGPQKGATKTDVPKLDEGLLNLAAAVDPNETEHRDAPGAGAAGGLGWALMRFFNARMIPGFDIISEAAQLDSLVSKSDLVITGEGKVDSQTLSGKAPAGIWNLCKKHGVQLAIFGGAIEESFQFESEKDAPSPVLVAINPEGQSLEESLATARENMRNAAREFARKIAKREGSAASSQDRSEASNQDSSEGPRFGAIILAGGGGRRLGGFSKSDLKIDGTRFLDQIVETLREDGIPDDRIVVVGPDSLEVPAGIALTFEDPPRGGPGAGIVAGLKFLGYEGGADQTDDLVLITTCDAPFSASARRVLADALAKTDADVAAVRDRAGVLQQLLAAYRVQALLDAIEEAPATHNRAVKKLVADLKFVEVEVDPHVEIDVDTWDDYKRLQAAVEEQTNK
;
A
#
# COMPACT_ATOMS: atom_id res chain seq x y z
N MET A 1 5.34 21.97 6.61
CA MET A 1 5.41 20.73 5.81
C MET A 1 4.52 20.87 4.59
N ARG A 2 4.99 20.43 3.41
CA ARG A 2 4.20 20.33 2.18
C ARG A 2 3.98 18.87 1.82
N ILE A 3 2.72 18.48 1.68
CA ILE A 3 2.30 17.10 1.44
C ILE A 3 1.57 17.04 0.10
N LEU A 4 2.04 16.18 -0.80
CA LEU A 4 1.32 15.84 -2.03
C LEU A 4 0.51 14.56 -1.80
N VAL A 5 -0.79 14.64 -2.04
CA VAL A 5 -1.72 13.50 -1.97
C VAL A 5 -2.14 13.16 -3.39
N ALA A 6 -1.64 12.06 -3.93
CA ALA A 6 -1.91 11.62 -5.30
C ALA A 6 -2.31 10.13 -5.36
N PRO A 7 -3.52 9.76 -4.90
CA PRO A 7 -4.02 8.39 -4.94
C PRO A 7 -4.64 8.03 -6.29
N ASP A 8 -4.64 6.75 -6.61
CA ASP A 8 -5.51 6.16 -7.64
C ASP A 8 -6.88 5.81 -7.03
N SER A 9 -7.81 5.38 -7.88
CA SER A 9 -9.10 4.84 -7.46
C SER A 9 -8.96 3.56 -6.61
N PHE A 10 -9.87 3.41 -5.66
CA PHE A 10 -10.03 2.19 -4.88
C PHE A 10 -11.16 1.40 -5.53
N LYS A 11 -10.82 0.60 -6.55
CA LYS A 11 -11.78 -0.06 -7.46
C LYS A 11 -12.95 -0.69 -6.72
N GLY A 12 -14.17 -0.33 -7.14
CA GLY A 12 -15.43 -0.76 -6.52
C GLY A 12 -15.76 -0.07 -5.20
N SER A 13 -15.06 0.99 -4.82
CA SER A 13 -15.21 1.69 -3.54
C SER A 13 -15.16 3.22 -3.67
N LEU A 14 -13.95 3.82 -3.68
CA LEU A 14 -13.77 5.26 -3.72
C LEU A 14 -13.15 5.67 -5.06
N SER A 15 -13.64 6.76 -5.64
CA SER A 15 -12.93 7.47 -6.70
C SER A 15 -11.60 8.04 -6.17
N SER A 16 -10.66 8.34 -7.08
CA SER A 16 -9.38 8.96 -6.69
C SER A 16 -9.59 10.34 -6.06
N GLU A 17 -10.63 11.08 -6.45
CA GLU A 17 -11.02 12.36 -5.82
C GLU A 17 -11.51 12.16 -4.39
N GLU A 18 -12.41 11.20 -4.16
CA GLU A 18 -12.92 10.93 -2.81
C GLU A 18 -11.82 10.43 -1.88
N ALA A 19 -10.91 9.58 -2.39
CA ALA A 19 -9.75 9.12 -1.64
C ALA A 19 -8.80 10.30 -1.31
N ALA A 20 -8.49 11.16 -2.28
CA ALA A 20 -7.63 12.33 -2.06
C ALA A 20 -8.22 13.29 -1.04
N GLU A 21 -9.54 13.53 -1.11
CA GLU A 21 -10.27 14.36 -0.17
C GLU A 21 -10.25 13.76 1.24
N ALA A 22 -10.57 12.48 1.39
CA ALA A 22 -10.59 11.81 2.69
C ALA A 22 -9.21 11.81 3.35
N ILE A 23 -8.14 11.59 2.57
CA ILE A 23 -6.76 11.70 3.05
C ILE A 23 -6.47 13.13 3.49
N ARG A 24 -6.80 14.14 2.67
CA ARG A 24 -6.59 15.56 3.03
C ARG A 24 -7.28 15.91 4.34
N GLU A 25 -8.57 15.60 4.48
CA GLU A 25 -9.33 15.85 5.71
C GLU A 25 -8.65 15.20 6.94
N GLY A 26 -8.18 13.96 6.80
CA GLY A 26 -7.52 13.23 7.89
C GLY A 26 -6.18 13.83 8.28
N LEU A 27 -5.40 14.30 7.30
CA LEU A 27 -4.14 15.00 7.55
C LEU A 27 -4.39 16.34 8.27
N GLU A 28 -5.33 17.14 7.77
CA GLU A 28 -5.64 18.48 8.29
C GLU A 28 -6.25 18.45 9.70
N ASP A 29 -6.89 17.34 10.10
CA ASP A 29 -7.36 17.13 11.47
C ASP A 29 -6.23 17.17 12.52
N VAL A 30 -4.97 16.99 12.11
CA VAL A 30 -3.80 16.87 13.00
C VAL A 30 -2.68 17.84 12.62
N LEU A 31 -2.38 17.97 11.33
CA LEU A 31 -1.31 18.81 10.79
C LEU A 31 -1.88 20.12 10.26
N THR A 32 -2.36 20.97 11.17
CA THR A 32 -3.11 22.20 10.83
C THR A 32 -2.31 23.23 10.02
N ASP A 33 -0.98 23.18 10.09
CA ASP A 33 -0.08 24.09 9.35
C ASP A 33 0.52 23.44 8.09
N ALA A 34 0.14 22.21 7.76
CA ALA A 34 0.62 21.55 6.55
C ALA A 34 -0.06 22.11 5.30
N GLN A 35 0.72 22.24 4.23
CA GLN A 35 0.20 22.58 2.91
C GLN A 35 -0.10 21.27 2.17
N VAL A 36 -1.37 20.87 2.11
CA VAL A 36 -1.80 19.67 1.40
C VAL A 36 -2.23 20.03 -0.02
N VAL A 37 -1.59 19.41 -1.01
CA VAL A 37 -1.95 19.52 -2.42
C VAL A 37 -2.49 18.16 -2.86
N THR A 38 -3.70 18.12 -3.42
CA THR A 38 -4.33 16.90 -3.91
C THR A 38 -4.25 16.83 -5.43
N VAL A 39 -3.83 15.68 -5.96
CA VAL A 39 -3.82 15.37 -7.41
C VAL A 39 -4.39 13.96 -7.62
N PRO A 40 -5.69 13.83 -7.85
CA PRO A 40 -6.30 12.54 -8.19
C PRO A 40 -5.61 11.91 -9.41
N LEU A 41 -5.28 10.62 -9.33
CA LEU A 41 -4.67 9.87 -10.43
C LEU A 41 -5.72 8.98 -11.13
N SER A 42 -5.35 8.49 -12.31
CA SER A 42 -6.06 7.46 -13.06
C SER A 42 -5.09 6.78 -14.05
N ASP A 43 -5.32 5.49 -14.31
CA ASP A 43 -4.60 4.66 -15.29
C ASP A 43 -5.24 4.72 -16.70
N GLY A 44 -6.18 5.65 -16.92
CA GLY A 44 -6.98 5.71 -18.16
C GLY A 44 -8.31 4.96 -18.06
N GLY A 45 -8.64 4.41 -16.90
CA GLY A 45 -9.95 3.85 -16.57
C GLY A 45 -10.89 4.82 -15.86
N GLU A 46 -11.69 4.27 -14.93
CA GLU A 46 -12.75 4.99 -14.23
C GLU A 46 -12.25 6.31 -13.63
N GLY A 47 -12.90 7.41 -13.97
CA GLY A 47 -12.61 8.74 -13.42
C GLY A 47 -11.45 9.47 -14.10
N PHE A 48 -10.92 8.95 -15.22
CA PHE A 48 -9.86 9.58 -16.00
C PHE A 48 -10.20 11.00 -16.45
N VAL A 49 -11.42 11.26 -16.94
CA VAL A 49 -11.84 12.61 -17.34
C VAL A 49 -11.76 13.58 -16.16
N THR A 50 -12.22 13.12 -14.99
CA THR A 50 -12.30 13.96 -13.80
C THR A 50 -10.89 14.23 -13.23
N ALA A 51 -10.05 13.20 -13.14
CA ALA A 51 -8.65 13.33 -12.75
C ALA A 51 -7.87 14.27 -13.70
N TYR A 52 -8.02 14.10 -15.02
CA TYR A 52 -7.38 14.98 -15.99
C TYR A 52 -7.89 16.42 -15.86
N ALA A 53 -9.20 16.64 -15.77
CA ALA A 53 -9.78 17.97 -15.60
C ALA A 53 -9.26 18.66 -14.32
N SER A 54 -9.16 17.92 -13.21
CA SER A 54 -8.65 18.45 -11.92
C SER A 54 -7.18 18.90 -11.99
N ALA A 55 -6.40 18.32 -12.89
CA ALA A 55 -5.01 18.67 -13.14
C ALA A 55 -4.85 19.93 -14.02
N ARG A 56 -5.94 20.44 -14.61
CA ARG A 56 -5.94 21.56 -15.54
C ARG A 56 -6.68 22.76 -14.93
N ASN A 57 -6.22 23.97 -15.26
CA ASN A 57 -6.79 25.21 -14.73
C ASN A 57 -7.71 25.93 -15.74
N ALA A 58 -7.92 25.35 -16.92
CA ALA A 58 -8.73 25.92 -17.99
C ALA A 58 -9.48 24.79 -18.70
N GLY A 59 -10.72 25.08 -19.13
CA GLY A 59 -11.58 24.11 -19.82
C GLY A 59 -12.88 23.85 -19.06
N ASP A 60 -13.78 23.14 -19.72
CA ASP A 60 -15.13 22.86 -19.21
C ASP A 60 -15.46 21.37 -19.38
N ILE A 61 -16.27 20.85 -18.45
CA ILE A 61 -16.88 19.52 -18.58
C ILE A 61 -18.19 19.67 -19.34
N PHE A 62 -18.36 18.89 -20.40
CA PHE A 62 -19.58 18.83 -21.19
C PHE A 62 -20.30 17.52 -20.94
N GLU A 63 -21.60 17.61 -20.64
CA GLU A 63 -22.50 16.46 -20.63
C GLU A 63 -23.21 16.32 -21.98
N VAL A 64 -23.20 15.11 -22.52
CA VAL A 64 -23.79 14.77 -23.81
C VAL A 64 -24.66 13.54 -23.67
N LYS A 65 -25.81 13.57 -24.33
CA LYS A 65 -26.68 12.41 -24.42
C LYS A 65 -26.15 11.47 -25.50
N VAL A 66 -25.73 10.28 -25.08
CA VAL A 66 -25.17 9.24 -25.93
C VAL A 66 -25.95 7.93 -25.82
N THR A 67 -25.57 6.95 -26.63
CA THR A 67 -26.05 5.56 -26.57
C THR A 67 -25.08 4.73 -25.74
N ASP A 68 -25.56 4.09 -24.69
CA ASP A 68 -24.75 3.19 -23.87
C ASP A 68 -24.42 1.88 -24.60
N SER A 69 -23.56 1.05 -24.00
CA SER A 69 -23.16 -0.23 -24.59
C SER A 69 -24.34 -1.15 -24.92
N ALA A 70 -25.46 -1.06 -24.18
CA ALA A 70 -26.67 -1.86 -24.39
C ALA A 70 -27.68 -1.20 -25.36
N GLY A 71 -27.33 -0.09 -26.01
CA GLY A 71 -28.20 0.61 -26.96
C GLY A 71 -29.20 1.58 -26.32
N ARG A 72 -29.09 1.86 -25.01
CA ARG A 72 -30.01 2.73 -24.26
C ARG A 72 -29.48 4.16 -24.20
N PRO A 73 -30.32 5.19 -24.10
CA PRO A 73 -29.83 6.56 -23.90
C PRO A 73 -29.18 6.76 -22.53
N ARG A 74 -28.07 7.51 -22.49
CA ARG A 74 -27.28 7.82 -21.30
C ARG A 74 -26.74 9.26 -21.36
N SER A 75 -26.56 9.91 -20.21
CA SER A 75 -25.72 11.11 -20.12
C SER A 75 -24.29 10.67 -19.87
N ALA A 76 -23.35 11.13 -20.68
CA ALA A 76 -21.93 10.87 -20.58
C ALA A 76 -21.19 12.21 -20.58
N LYS A 77 -20.06 12.28 -19.88
CA LYS A 77 -19.25 13.51 -19.83
C LYS A 77 -17.90 13.38 -20.51
N TYR A 78 -17.37 14.52 -20.96
CA TYR A 78 -15.98 14.66 -21.35
C TYR A 78 -15.47 16.07 -20.99
N PHE A 79 -14.16 16.25 -20.97
CA PHE A 79 -13.53 17.53 -20.67
C PHE A 79 -12.96 18.15 -21.96
N LEU A 80 -13.10 19.47 -22.13
CA LEU A 80 -12.54 20.20 -23.27
C LEU A 80 -11.76 21.43 -22.80
N GLU A 81 -10.48 21.49 -23.16
CA GLU A 81 -9.60 22.63 -22.93
C GLU A 81 -9.03 23.10 -24.28
N GLY A 82 -9.46 24.27 -24.75
CA GLY A 82 -9.05 24.78 -26.05
C GLY A 82 -9.54 23.86 -27.19
N ASP A 83 -8.60 23.28 -27.93
CA ASP A 83 -8.86 22.33 -29.01
C ASP A 83 -8.56 20.86 -28.62
N ARG A 84 -8.37 20.59 -27.32
CA ARG A 84 -8.08 19.25 -26.80
C ARG A 84 -9.23 18.74 -25.94
N ALA A 85 -9.85 17.64 -26.36
CA ALA A 85 -10.84 16.94 -25.54
C ALA A 85 -10.22 15.71 -24.86
N THR A 86 -10.60 15.48 -23.61
CA THR A 86 -10.32 14.25 -22.87
C THR A 86 -11.62 13.50 -22.68
N ILE A 87 -11.69 12.29 -23.22
CA ILE A 87 -12.84 11.38 -23.22
C ILE A 87 -12.44 10.13 -22.46
N GLU A 88 -13.39 9.54 -21.76
CA GLU A 88 -13.27 8.22 -21.15
C GLU A 88 -14.31 7.31 -21.78
N MET A 89 -13.89 6.16 -22.31
CA MET A 89 -14.81 5.28 -23.03
C MET A 89 -15.88 4.69 -22.09
N ALA A 90 -15.56 4.53 -20.80
CA ALA A 90 -16.45 3.98 -19.79
C ALA A 90 -17.71 4.85 -19.58
N GLU A 91 -17.59 6.17 -19.71
CA GLU A 91 -18.72 7.11 -19.67
C GLU A 91 -19.85 6.75 -20.65
N ALA A 92 -19.51 6.16 -21.80
CA ALA A 92 -20.48 5.66 -22.76
C ALA A 92 -20.68 4.14 -22.65
N ALA A 93 -19.61 3.37 -22.54
CA ALA A 93 -19.60 1.93 -22.74
C ALA A 93 -18.90 1.16 -21.59
N GLY A 94 -19.00 1.68 -20.37
CA GLY A 94 -18.40 1.15 -19.14
C GLY A 94 -19.12 -0.06 -18.55
N LEU A 95 -18.36 -0.90 -17.85
CA LEU A 95 -18.81 -2.10 -17.18
C LEU A 95 -19.62 -1.77 -15.92
N GLU A 96 -19.36 -0.64 -15.28
CA GLU A 96 -20.12 -0.14 -14.13
C GLU A 96 -21.53 0.35 -14.50
N HIS A 97 -21.84 0.43 -15.80
CA HIS A 97 -23.13 0.88 -16.32
C HIS A 97 -24.04 -0.24 -16.82
N ILE A 98 -23.53 -1.48 -16.83
CA ILE A 98 -24.28 -2.66 -17.26
C ILE A 98 -24.92 -3.36 -16.06
N ASP A 99 -26.07 -3.97 -16.31
CA ASP A 99 -26.67 -4.90 -15.36
C ASP A 99 -26.12 -6.31 -15.68
N PRO A 100 -25.38 -6.94 -14.75
CA PRO A 100 -24.77 -8.24 -14.97
C PRO A 100 -25.77 -9.34 -15.37
N ASP A 101 -27.03 -9.22 -14.96
CA ASP A 101 -28.07 -10.22 -15.24
C ASP A 101 -28.65 -10.08 -16.65
N THR A 102 -28.53 -8.89 -17.26
CA THR A 102 -29.14 -8.58 -18.56
C THR A 102 -28.13 -8.20 -19.64
N HIS A 103 -26.84 -8.17 -19.30
CA HIS A 103 -25.77 -7.82 -20.24
C HIS A 103 -25.58 -8.90 -21.32
N ASP A 104 -25.68 -8.49 -22.58
CA ASP A 104 -25.40 -9.34 -23.75
C ASP A 104 -24.12 -8.87 -24.45
N VAL A 105 -23.05 -9.65 -24.31
CA VAL A 105 -21.76 -9.40 -24.96
C VAL A 105 -21.84 -9.34 -26.49
N TRP A 106 -22.91 -9.88 -27.09
CA TRP A 106 -23.12 -9.92 -28.54
C TRP A 106 -23.81 -8.68 -29.12
N THR A 107 -24.37 -7.80 -28.28
CA THR A 107 -24.90 -6.48 -28.67
C THR A 107 -24.06 -5.32 -28.15
N ALA A 108 -23.28 -5.55 -27.08
CA ALA A 108 -22.45 -4.55 -26.43
C ALA A 108 -21.49 -3.86 -27.41
N ASN A 109 -21.72 -2.57 -27.69
CA ASN A 109 -20.97 -1.82 -28.71
C ASN A 109 -20.54 -0.41 -28.27
N THR A 110 -19.66 0.21 -29.07
CA THR A 110 -19.00 1.49 -28.77
C THR A 110 -19.62 2.71 -29.45
N VAL A 111 -20.88 2.65 -29.91
CA VAL A 111 -21.54 3.77 -30.62
C VAL A 111 -21.50 5.07 -29.82
N GLY A 112 -21.76 5.02 -28.52
CA GLY A 112 -21.69 6.21 -27.66
C GLY A 112 -20.31 6.85 -27.58
N VAL A 113 -19.24 6.07 -27.69
CA VAL A 113 -17.86 6.60 -27.72
C VAL A 113 -17.65 7.45 -28.98
N GLY A 114 -18.12 6.97 -30.14
CA GLY A 114 -18.06 7.75 -31.37
C GLY A 114 -18.93 9.01 -31.33
N GLN A 115 -20.06 8.97 -30.62
CA GLN A 115 -20.90 10.16 -30.38
C GLN A 115 -20.19 11.20 -29.50
N LEU A 116 -19.44 10.78 -28.47
CA LEU A 116 -18.60 11.69 -27.68
C LEU A 116 -17.52 12.36 -28.54
N ILE A 117 -16.82 11.58 -29.38
CA ILE A 117 -15.79 12.10 -30.28
C ILE A 117 -16.41 13.09 -31.29
N ALA A 118 -17.58 12.78 -31.83
CA ALA A 118 -18.28 13.64 -32.78
C ALA A 118 -18.70 14.98 -32.14
N ASP A 119 -19.29 14.95 -30.93
CA ASP A 119 -19.67 16.17 -30.20
C ASP A 119 -18.43 17.00 -29.82
N ALA A 120 -17.37 16.38 -29.32
CA ALA A 120 -16.11 17.07 -29.02
C ALA A 120 -15.51 17.76 -30.25
N ARG A 121 -15.52 17.08 -31.41
CA ARG A 121 -15.08 17.65 -32.68
C ARG A 121 -15.97 18.81 -33.13
N GLU A 122 -17.29 18.70 -33.00
CA GLU A 122 -18.23 19.79 -33.31
C GLU A 122 -17.98 21.03 -32.45
N ARG A 123 -17.52 20.84 -31.21
CA ARG A 123 -17.10 21.94 -30.31
C ARG A 123 -15.70 22.48 -30.58
N GLY A 124 -15.02 21.98 -31.60
CA GLY A 124 -13.73 22.50 -32.06
C GLY A 124 -12.51 21.72 -31.58
N ALA A 125 -12.68 20.53 -31.00
CA ALA A 125 -11.55 19.66 -30.69
C ALA A 125 -10.83 19.24 -31.98
N SER A 126 -9.50 19.42 -32.01
CA SER A 126 -8.59 18.91 -33.03
C SER A 126 -7.71 17.76 -32.51
N GLU A 127 -7.62 17.63 -31.18
CA GLU A 127 -6.93 16.56 -30.47
C GLU A 127 -7.87 15.89 -29.46
N ILE A 128 -7.86 14.56 -29.42
CA ILE A 128 -8.62 13.76 -28.47
C ILE A 128 -7.67 12.88 -27.67
N ILE A 129 -7.75 12.94 -26.34
CA ILE A 129 -7.19 11.95 -25.44
C ILE A 129 -8.33 11.00 -25.04
N VAL A 130 -8.17 9.70 -25.26
CA VAL A 130 -9.20 8.69 -24.94
C VAL A 130 -8.68 7.69 -23.90
N GLY A 131 -9.32 7.64 -22.73
CA GLY A 131 -9.13 6.58 -21.74
C GLY A 131 -9.92 5.31 -22.10
N LEU A 132 -9.26 4.14 -22.04
CA LEU A 132 -9.82 2.85 -22.45
C LEU A 132 -10.10 1.85 -21.30
N GLY A 133 -9.90 2.23 -20.04
CA GLY A 133 -10.22 1.33 -18.94
C GLY A 133 -11.73 1.15 -18.76
N GLY A 134 -12.13 0.06 -18.08
CA GLY A 134 -13.52 -0.15 -17.66
C GLY A 134 -14.51 -0.60 -18.75
N SER A 135 -14.09 -0.97 -19.97
CA SER A 135 -15.01 -1.31 -21.07
C SER A 135 -15.95 -2.51 -20.80
N ALA A 136 -17.20 -2.41 -21.26
CA ALA A 136 -18.17 -3.50 -21.34
C ALA A 136 -18.24 -4.20 -22.72
N THR A 137 -17.42 -3.78 -23.69
CA THR A 137 -17.60 -4.15 -25.10
C THR A 137 -16.46 -5.02 -25.63
N THR A 138 -16.75 -5.86 -26.63
CA THR A 138 -15.74 -6.58 -27.45
C THR A 138 -16.15 -6.50 -28.93
N ASP A 139 -16.30 -5.27 -29.42
CA ASP A 139 -16.82 -4.97 -30.76
C ASP A 139 -15.72 -4.54 -31.75
N GLY A 140 -14.46 -4.48 -31.33
CA GLY A 140 -13.37 -4.01 -32.19
C GLY A 140 -13.48 -2.53 -32.59
N GLY A 141 -14.26 -1.74 -31.84
CA GLY A 141 -14.49 -0.32 -32.14
C GLY A 141 -15.46 -0.06 -33.31
N VAL A 142 -16.17 -1.07 -33.81
CA VAL A 142 -17.11 -0.87 -34.94
C VAL A 142 -18.24 0.10 -34.59
N GLY A 143 -18.72 0.12 -33.34
CA GLY A 143 -19.71 1.08 -32.90
C GLY A 143 -19.22 2.53 -33.01
N MET A 144 -18.03 2.81 -32.48
CA MET A 144 -17.39 4.12 -32.57
C MET A 144 -17.18 4.54 -34.02
N LEU A 145 -16.63 3.66 -34.86
CA LEU A 145 -16.37 3.95 -36.26
C LEU A 145 -17.67 4.21 -37.04
N ALA A 146 -18.73 3.46 -36.76
CA ALA A 146 -20.04 3.65 -37.39
C ALA A 146 -20.65 5.02 -37.03
N ALA A 147 -20.57 5.42 -35.76
CA ALA A 147 -21.01 6.76 -35.33
C ALA A 147 -20.22 7.89 -36.03
N LEU A 148 -18.98 7.61 -36.47
CA LEU A 148 -18.13 8.53 -37.21
C LEU A 148 -18.23 8.37 -38.75
N GLY A 149 -19.20 7.60 -39.24
CA GLY A 149 -19.56 7.50 -40.66
C GLY A 149 -18.92 6.35 -41.44
N VAL A 150 -18.22 5.43 -40.77
CA VAL A 150 -17.75 4.17 -41.41
C VAL A 150 -18.93 3.21 -41.55
N ARG A 151 -18.99 2.47 -42.66
CA ARG A 151 -20.02 1.44 -42.90
C ARG A 151 -19.39 0.07 -42.98
N PHE A 152 -20.05 -0.92 -42.38
CA PHE A 152 -19.64 -2.32 -42.39
C PHE A 152 -20.62 -3.10 -43.24
N LEU A 153 -20.13 -3.75 -44.29
CA LEU A 153 -20.98 -4.42 -45.28
C LEU A 153 -20.70 -5.92 -45.31
N ASP A 154 -21.75 -6.71 -45.57
CA ASP A 154 -21.65 -8.15 -45.81
C ASP A 154 -21.20 -8.47 -47.25
N GLU A 155 -21.24 -9.76 -47.62
CA GLU A 155 -20.85 -10.24 -48.95
C GLU A 155 -21.73 -9.69 -50.09
N ASP A 156 -23.00 -9.42 -49.79
CA ASP A 156 -23.97 -8.89 -50.75
C ASP A 156 -23.96 -7.36 -50.81
N GLY A 157 -23.12 -6.71 -49.99
CA GLY A 157 -23.02 -5.26 -49.88
C GLY A 157 -24.11 -4.62 -49.02
N ALA A 158 -24.86 -5.42 -48.26
CA ALA A 158 -25.85 -4.90 -47.31
C ALA A 158 -25.15 -4.41 -46.03
N GLU A 159 -25.66 -3.32 -45.46
CA GLU A 159 -25.09 -2.72 -44.26
C GLU A 159 -25.45 -3.53 -43.01
N LEU A 160 -24.43 -3.87 -42.22
CA LEU A 160 -24.53 -4.61 -40.98
C LEU A 160 -24.64 -3.65 -39.80
N ALA A 161 -25.45 -4.02 -38.80
CA ALA A 161 -25.47 -3.28 -37.54
C ALA A 161 -24.10 -3.39 -36.84
N PRO A 162 -23.59 -2.31 -36.21
CA PRO A 162 -22.26 -2.28 -35.60
C PRO A 162 -22.24 -3.00 -34.24
N GLU A 163 -22.43 -4.31 -34.26
CA GLU A 163 -22.52 -5.16 -33.08
C GLU A 163 -21.54 -6.35 -33.18
N PRO A 164 -21.00 -6.85 -32.04
CA PRO A 164 -20.08 -7.99 -32.03
C PRO A 164 -20.59 -9.23 -32.80
N ARG A 165 -21.90 -9.49 -32.78
CA ARG A 165 -22.51 -10.61 -33.50
C ARG A 165 -22.32 -10.57 -35.01
N ASN A 166 -22.13 -9.38 -35.58
CA ASN A 166 -22.00 -9.21 -37.01
C ASN A 166 -20.55 -9.23 -37.49
N LEU A 167 -19.57 -9.23 -36.57
CA LEU A 167 -18.14 -9.13 -36.92
C LEU A 167 -17.69 -10.20 -37.93
N HIS A 168 -18.17 -11.43 -37.79
CA HIS A 168 -17.86 -12.55 -38.69
C HIS A 168 -18.45 -12.41 -40.11
N GLN A 169 -19.48 -11.57 -40.28
CA GLN A 169 -20.17 -11.34 -41.54
C GLN A 169 -19.55 -10.19 -42.35
N ILE A 170 -18.74 -9.33 -41.72
CA ILE A 170 -18.14 -8.17 -42.37
C ILE A 170 -17.21 -8.65 -43.50
N LYS A 171 -17.48 -8.22 -44.73
CA LYS A 171 -16.65 -8.45 -45.92
C LYS A 171 -16.04 -7.19 -46.49
N HIS A 172 -16.67 -6.04 -46.26
CA HIS A 172 -16.15 -4.76 -46.74
C HIS A 172 -16.33 -3.67 -45.69
N VAL A 173 -15.31 -2.84 -45.52
CA VAL A 173 -15.34 -1.66 -44.65
C VAL A 173 -15.24 -0.42 -45.52
N ASP A 174 -16.34 0.32 -45.61
CA ASP A 174 -16.43 1.54 -46.40
C ASP A 174 -16.18 2.77 -45.51
N THR A 175 -15.09 3.48 -45.81
CA THR A 175 -14.63 4.67 -45.09
C THR A 175 -14.95 5.98 -45.82
N THR A 176 -15.73 5.94 -46.91
CA THR A 176 -16.01 7.10 -47.76
C THR A 176 -16.61 8.29 -46.99
N ASN A 177 -17.42 8.03 -45.96
CA ASN A 177 -18.06 9.05 -45.13
C ASN A 177 -17.40 9.23 -43.75
N PHE A 178 -16.21 8.68 -43.55
CA PHE A 178 -15.50 8.82 -42.29
C PHE A 178 -15.03 10.26 -42.10
N HIS A 179 -15.61 10.96 -41.11
CA HIS A 179 -15.50 12.41 -40.97
C HIS A 179 -14.64 12.86 -39.78
N ALA A 180 -13.79 11.98 -39.25
CA ALA A 180 -12.91 12.25 -38.11
C ALA A 180 -11.42 11.99 -38.43
N THR A 181 -11.06 11.88 -39.71
CA THR A 181 -9.68 11.62 -40.17
C THR A 181 -8.69 12.74 -39.86
N ASP A 182 -9.20 13.93 -39.54
CA ASP A 182 -8.42 15.13 -39.19
C ASP A 182 -8.06 15.21 -37.70
N LEU A 183 -8.67 14.38 -36.85
CA LEU A 183 -8.39 14.36 -35.42
C LEU A 183 -7.04 13.71 -35.11
N ARG A 184 -6.26 14.35 -34.25
CA ARG A 184 -5.12 13.70 -33.58
C ARG A 184 -5.65 12.93 -32.37
N VAL A 185 -5.31 11.65 -32.25
CA VAL A 185 -5.78 10.84 -31.13
C VAL A 185 -4.60 10.30 -30.32
N VAL A 186 -4.70 10.43 -29.00
CA VAL A 186 -3.83 9.82 -28.00
C VAL A 186 -4.69 8.89 -27.15
N VAL A 187 -4.18 7.71 -26.85
CA VAL A 187 -4.88 6.69 -26.08
C VAL A 187 -4.19 6.51 -24.74
N ALA A 188 -4.96 6.63 -23.66
CA ALA A 188 -4.54 6.32 -22.30
C ALA A 188 -4.92 4.87 -21.97
N ALA A 189 -3.93 3.95 -21.98
CA ALA A 189 -4.12 2.58 -21.53
C ALA A 189 -2.80 1.89 -21.17
N ASP A 190 -2.86 1.01 -20.18
CA ASP A 190 -1.68 0.33 -19.62
C ASP A 190 -1.55 -1.15 -20.06
N VAL A 191 -2.49 -1.64 -20.88
CA VAL A 191 -2.50 -3.03 -21.37
C VAL A 191 -1.66 -3.20 -22.63
N GLN A 192 -0.96 -4.32 -22.74
CA GLN A 192 -0.09 -4.66 -23.88
C GLN A 192 -0.69 -5.72 -24.80
N ASN A 193 -1.91 -6.18 -24.49
CA ASN A 193 -2.59 -7.25 -25.20
C ASN A 193 -2.82 -6.92 -26.69
N PRO A 194 -2.53 -7.84 -27.64
CA PRO A 194 -2.88 -7.67 -29.04
C PRO A 194 -4.40 -7.77 -29.26
N LEU A 195 -4.87 -7.54 -30.48
CA LEU A 195 -6.30 -7.62 -30.80
C LEU A 195 -6.87 -9.03 -30.57
N THR A 196 -6.16 -10.06 -31.05
CA THR A 196 -6.65 -11.44 -31.13
C THR A 196 -5.67 -12.47 -30.56
N GLY A 197 -6.13 -13.70 -30.35
CA GLY A 197 -5.33 -14.85 -29.95
C GLY A 197 -5.31 -15.09 -28.44
N LYS A 198 -4.37 -15.93 -27.98
CA LYS A 198 -4.32 -16.40 -26.58
C LYS A 198 -4.14 -15.29 -25.52
N ASP A 199 -3.55 -14.17 -25.94
CA ASP A 199 -3.34 -12.99 -25.10
C ASP A 199 -4.22 -11.82 -25.60
N GLY A 200 -5.18 -12.10 -26.49
CA GLY A 200 -6.01 -11.11 -27.19
C GLY A 200 -7.18 -10.57 -26.37
N ALA A 201 -7.92 -9.64 -26.97
CA ALA A 201 -8.99 -8.91 -26.29
C ALA A 201 -10.09 -9.82 -25.74
N ALA A 202 -10.58 -10.76 -26.56
CA ALA A 202 -11.66 -11.66 -26.20
C ALA A 202 -11.22 -12.69 -25.14
N GLU A 203 -10.03 -13.26 -25.29
CA GLU A 203 -9.51 -14.30 -24.38
C GLU A 203 -9.25 -13.74 -22.97
N VAL A 204 -8.58 -12.59 -22.90
CA VAL A 204 -8.12 -12.03 -21.62
C VAL A 204 -9.22 -11.23 -20.92
N PHE A 205 -9.97 -10.41 -21.66
CA PHE A 205 -10.93 -9.46 -21.07
C PHE A 205 -12.39 -9.81 -21.34
N GLY A 206 -12.70 -10.76 -22.23
CA GLY A 206 -14.06 -11.21 -22.48
C GLY A 206 -14.76 -11.79 -21.24
N PRO A 207 -14.13 -12.68 -20.44
CA PRO A 207 -14.79 -13.32 -19.30
C PRO A 207 -15.31 -12.34 -18.24
N GLN A 208 -14.53 -11.31 -17.89
CA GLN A 208 -14.97 -10.27 -16.94
C GLN A 208 -16.12 -9.40 -17.45
N LYS A 209 -16.33 -9.37 -18.78
CA LYS A 209 -17.44 -8.69 -19.44
C LYS A 209 -18.67 -9.62 -19.59
N GLY A 210 -18.61 -10.85 -19.09
CA GLY A 210 -19.71 -11.82 -19.20
C GLY A 210 -19.61 -12.78 -20.39
N ALA A 211 -18.51 -12.78 -21.17
CA ALA A 211 -18.35 -13.72 -22.26
C ALA A 211 -18.14 -15.15 -21.72
N THR A 212 -18.95 -16.09 -22.20
CA THR A 212 -18.79 -17.50 -21.84
C THR A 212 -17.61 -18.13 -22.58
N LYS A 213 -17.18 -19.31 -22.14
CA LYS A 213 -16.16 -20.11 -22.85
C LYS A 213 -16.53 -20.43 -24.31
N THR A 214 -17.81 -20.38 -24.67
CA THR A 214 -18.28 -20.56 -26.04
C THR A 214 -18.36 -19.27 -26.84
N ASP A 215 -18.40 -18.12 -26.18
CA ASP A 215 -18.43 -16.81 -26.84
C ASP A 215 -17.02 -16.36 -27.20
N VAL A 216 -16.06 -16.56 -26.29
CA VAL A 216 -14.68 -16.09 -26.45
C VAL A 216 -14.05 -16.47 -27.80
N PRO A 217 -14.08 -17.75 -28.25
CA PRO A 217 -13.47 -18.10 -29.55
C PRO A 217 -14.16 -17.42 -30.74
N LYS A 218 -15.48 -17.21 -30.66
CA LYS A 218 -16.26 -16.59 -31.75
C LYS A 218 -16.04 -15.07 -31.80
N LEU A 219 -15.90 -14.42 -30.64
CA LEU A 219 -15.53 -13.01 -30.56
C LEU A 219 -14.12 -12.80 -31.12
N ASP A 220 -13.16 -13.66 -30.75
CA ASP A 220 -11.79 -13.61 -31.28
C ASP A 220 -11.75 -13.78 -32.81
N GLU A 221 -12.47 -14.77 -33.34
CA GLU A 221 -12.62 -14.98 -34.78
C GLU A 221 -13.29 -13.79 -35.48
N GLY A 222 -14.31 -13.20 -34.85
CA GLY A 222 -14.98 -12.00 -35.35
C GLY A 222 -14.03 -10.80 -35.44
N LEU A 223 -13.22 -10.55 -34.41
CA LEU A 223 -12.21 -9.49 -34.41
C LEU A 223 -11.12 -9.73 -35.47
N LEU A 224 -10.71 -10.99 -35.65
CA LEU A 224 -9.77 -11.35 -36.71
C LEU A 224 -10.36 -11.09 -38.11
N ASN A 225 -11.62 -11.45 -38.32
CA ASN A 225 -12.32 -11.17 -39.58
C ASN A 225 -12.47 -9.66 -39.82
N LEU A 226 -12.80 -8.88 -38.79
CA LEU A 226 -12.87 -7.42 -38.88
C LEU A 226 -11.54 -6.82 -39.36
N ALA A 227 -10.42 -7.21 -38.74
CA ALA A 227 -9.10 -6.74 -39.14
C ALA A 227 -8.79 -7.11 -40.61
N ALA A 228 -9.08 -8.35 -41.00
CA ALA A 228 -8.87 -8.83 -42.37
C ALA A 228 -9.77 -8.13 -43.41
N ALA A 229 -10.98 -7.71 -43.03
CA ALA A 229 -11.90 -6.97 -43.90
C ALA A 229 -11.44 -5.53 -44.16
N VAL A 230 -10.65 -4.95 -43.24
CA VAL A 230 -9.99 -3.65 -43.45
C VAL A 230 -8.76 -3.81 -44.35
N ASP A 231 -7.88 -4.76 -44.01
CA ASP A 231 -6.73 -5.15 -44.83
C ASP A 231 -6.35 -6.61 -44.52
N PRO A 232 -6.38 -7.53 -45.51
CA PRO A 232 -6.04 -8.94 -45.28
C PRO A 232 -4.60 -9.18 -44.79
N ASN A 233 -3.70 -8.22 -45.00
CA ASN A 233 -2.31 -8.27 -44.53
C ASN A 233 -2.09 -7.38 -43.29
N GLU A 234 -3.14 -6.84 -42.69
CA GLU A 234 -3.05 -6.06 -41.46
C GLU A 234 -2.52 -6.97 -40.34
N THR A 235 -1.25 -6.77 -40.02
CA THR A 235 -0.57 -7.41 -38.90
C THR A 235 0.06 -6.38 -37.98
N GLU A 236 0.39 -5.19 -38.50
CA GLU A 236 1.07 -4.14 -37.76
C GLU A 236 0.23 -3.65 -36.57
N HIS A 237 -1.03 -3.26 -36.82
CA HIS A 237 -1.91 -2.75 -35.76
C HIS A 237 -2.60 -3.89 -35.01
N ARG A 238 -2.93 -5.00 -35.67
CA ARG A 238 -3.58 -6.16 -35.02
C ARG A 238 -2.71 -6.73 -33.90
N ASP A 239 -1.42 -6.87 -34.16
CA ASP A 239 -0.46 -7.47 -33.22
C ASP A 239 0.26 -6.39 -32.38
N ALA A 240 -0.07 -5.11 -32.58
CA ALA A 240 0.50 -4.01 -31.81
C ALA A 240 0.15 -4.12 -30.32
N PRO A 241 1.08 -3.77 -29.43
CA PRO A 241 0.79 -3.74 -28.00
C PRO A 241 -0.32 -2.74 -27.67
N GLY A 242 -1.36 -3.21 -26.99
CA GLY A 242 -2.53 -2.41 -26.62
C GLY A 242 -3.65 -2.41 -27.65
N ALA A 243 -3.49 -3.09 -28.79
CA ALA A 243 -4.55 -3.24 -29.80
C ALA A 243 -5.82 -3.90 -29.22
N GLY A 244 -5.67 -4.81 -28.26
CA GLY A 244 -6.78 -5.46 -27.57
C GLY A 244 -7.46 -4.62 -26.48
N ALA A 245 -6.95 -3.43 -26.17
CA ALA A 245 -7.53 -2.55 -25.16
C ALA A 245 -8.99 -2.25 -25.48
N ALA A 246 -9.82 -2.20 -24.43
CA ALA A 246 -11.25 -1.97 -24.53
C ALA A 246 -11.98 -2.85 -25.58
N GLY A 247 -11.61 -4.13 -25.68
CA GLY A 247 -12.31 -5.05 -26.59
C GLY A 247 -11.99 -4.82 -28.07
N GLY A 248 -10.80 -4.32 -28.37
CA GLY A 248 -10.36 -4.00 -29.73
C GLY A 248 -10.61 -2.55 -30.17
N LEU A 249 -11.14 -1.71 -29.28
CA LEU A 249 -11.21 -0.27 -29.53
C LEU A 249 -9.82 0.36 -29.67
N GLY A 250 -8.82 -0.13 -28.92
CA GLY A 250 -7.42 0.27 -29.08
C GLY A 250 -6.91 0.07 -30.52
N TRP A 251 -7.17 -1.10 -31.10
CA TRP A 251 -6.87 -1.39 -32.51
C TRP A 251 -7.54 -0.40 -33.47
N ALA A 252 -8.83 -0.13 -33.29
CA ALA A 252 -9.55 0.82 -34.14
C ALA A 252 -8.95 2.23 -34.08
N LEU A 253 -8.61 2.70 -32.88
CA LEU A 253 -7.98 4.02 -32.69
C LEU A 253 -6.61 4.08 -33.36
N MET A 254 -5.77 3.05 -33.20
CA MET A 254 -4.49 2.99 -33.90
C MET A 254 -4.68 2.95 -35.42
N ARG A 255 -5.55 2.08 -35.93
CA ARG A 255 -5.69 1.80 -37.36
C ARG A 255 -6.32 2.95 -38.15
N PHE A 256 -7.31 3.63 -37.57
CA PHE A 256 -8.09 4.66 -38.26
C PHE A 256 -7.64 6.09 -37.94
N PHE A 257 -6.97 6.31 -36.79
CA PHE A 257 -6.51 7.64 -36.37
C PHE A 257 -4.99 7.73 -36.23
N ASN A 258 -4.25 6.65 -36.49
CA ASN A 258 -2.81 6.56 -36.22
C ASN A 258 -2.49 6.94 -34.76
N ALA A 259 -3.38 6.52 -33.85
CA ALA A 259 -3.31 6.92 -32.45
C ALA A 259 -2.11 6.30 -31.74
N ARG A 260 -1.55 7.05 -30.79
CA ARG A 260 -0.44 6.57 -29.95
C ARG A 260 -0.98 6.09 -28.62
N MET A 261 -0.51 4.92 -28.18
CA MET A 261 -0.72 4.43 -26.81
C MET A 261 0.30 5.08 -25.89
N ILE A 262 -0.20 5.69 -24.82
CA ILE A 262 0.60 6.26 -23.74
C ILE A 262 0.02 5.71 -22.43
N PRO A 263 0.86 5.35 -21.45
CA PRO A 263 0.36 4.97 -20.13
C PRO A 263 -0.53 6.07 -19.53
N GLY A 264 -1.64 5.68 -18.90
CA GLY A 264 -2.61 6.66 -18.38
C GLY A 264 -2.01 7.56 -17.30
N PHE A 265 -1.19 6.97 -16.43
CA PHE A 265 -0.43 7.71 -15.42
C PHE A 265 0.45 8.81 -16.03
N ASP A 266 1.14 8.54 -17.15
CA ASP A 266 2.07 9.49 -17.75
C ASP A 266 1.33 10.73 -18.27
N ILE A 267 0.14 10.54 -18.85
CA ILE A 267 -0.71 11.65 -19.31
C ILE A 267 -1.13 12.54 -18.15
N ILE A 268 -1.59 11.95 -17.05
CA ILE A 268 -2.00 12.70 -15.85
C ILE A 268 -0.80 13.36 -15.19
N SER A 269 0.33 12.66 -15.12
CA SER A 269 1.58 13.14 -14.56
C SER A 269 2.09 14.38 -15.27
N GLU A 270 2.06 14.38 -16.60
CA GLU A 270 2.40 15.55 -17.41
C GLU A 270 1.39 16.69 -17.20
N ALA A 271 0.10 16.39 -17.27
CA ALA A 271 -0.97 17.39 -17.11
C ALA A 271 -0.90 18.11 -15.77
N ALA A 272 -0.67 17.37 -14.67
CA ALA A 272 -0.58 17.88 -13.31
C ALA A 272 0.81 18.40 -12.93
N GLN A 273 1.82 18.21 -13.79
CA GLN A 273 3.23 18.52 -13.51
C GLN A 273 3.75 17.81 -12.24
N LEU A 274 3.40 16.53 -12.09
CA LEU A 274 3.71 15.75 -10.88
C LEU A 274 5.20 15.76 -10.53
N ASP A 275 6.10 15.70 -11.52
CA ASP A 275 7.55 15.76 -11.27
C ASP A 275 7.94 17.03 -10.46
N SER A 276 7.38 18.19 -10.82
CA SER A 276 7.65 19.43 -10.09
C SER A 276 6.92 19.49 -8.74
N LEU A 277 5.76 18.86 -8.60
CA LEU A 277 5.04 18.82 -7.34
C LEU A 277 5.78 17.93 -6.34
N VAL A 278 6.17 16.73 -6.77
CA VAL A 278 6.97 15.78 -5.97
C VAL A 278 8.28 16.43 -5.54
N SER A 279 9.02 17.08 -6.44
CA SER A 279 10.31 17.72 -6.10
C SER A 279 10.21 18.85 -5.06
N LYS A 280 9.01 19.36 -4.79
CA LYS A 280 8.75 20.45 -3.83
C LYS A 280 8.07 19.96 -2.56
N SER A 281 7.77 18.67 -2.46
CA SER A 281 7.07 18.07 -1.33
C SER A 281 8.05 17.50 -0.32
N ASP A 282 7.69 17.58 0.96
CA ASP A 282 8.41 16.91 2.04
C ASP A 282 7.96 15.44 2.17
N LEU A 283 6.72 15.16 1.74
CA LEU A 283 6.06 13.87 1.80
C LEU A 283 5.09 13.71 0.63
N VAL A 284 5.07 12.52 0.04
CA VAL A 284 4.06 12.12 -0.94
C VAL A 284 3.23 10.98 -0.37
N ILE A 285 1.92 11.06 -0.53
CA ILE A 285 0.96 10.01 -0.19
C ILE A 285 0.27 9.58 -1.48
N THR A 286 0.29 8.29 -1.76
CA THR A 286 -0.51 7.67 -2.84
C THR A 286 -1.31 6.50 -2.26
N GLY A 287 -2.08 5.82 -3.10
CA GLY A 287 -2.82 4.64 -2.68
C GLY A 287 -3.59 3.98 -3.80
N GLU A 288 -3.97 2.73 -3.57
CA GLU A 288 -4.87 1.96 -4.44
C GLU A 288 -5.64 0.90 -3.63
N GLY A 289 -6.67 0.33 -4.25
CA GLY A 289 -7.54 -0.67 -3.60
C GLY A 289 -6.81 -1.91 -3.09
N LYS A 290 -5.79 -2.39 -3.79
CA LYS A 290 -4.99 -3.54 -3.39
C LYS A 290 -3.52 -3.31 -3.72
N VAL A 291 -2.68 -3.34 -2.68
CA VAL A 291 -1.22 -3.28 -2.81
C VAL A 291 -0.69 -4.72 -2.88
N ASP A 292 -0.21 -5.13 -4.05
CA ASP A 292 0.35 -6.46 -4.31
C ASP A 292 1.54 -6.42 -5.27
N SER A 293 2.06 -7.60 -5.65
CA SER A 293 3.22 -7.70 -6.56
C SER A 293 3.07 -6.98 -7.91
N GLN A 294 1.84 -6.62 -8.33
CA GLN A 294 1.55 -5.86 -9.55
C GLN A 294 1.46 -4.34 -9.33
N THR A 295 1.38 -3.88 -8.08
CA THR A 295 1.36 -2.44 -7.74
C THR A 295 2.56 -1.70 -8.33
N LEU A 296 3.72 -2.34 -8.34
CA LEU A 296 4.96 -1.77 -8.88
C LEU A 296 5.18 -2.05 -10.37
N SER A 297 4.28 -2.78 -11.03
CA SER A 297 4.46 -3.22 -12.43
C SER A 297 3.84 -2.26 -13.45
N GLY A 298 3.97 -0.93 -13.24
CA GLY A 298 3.64 0.08 -14.26
C GLY A 298 2.33 0.86 -14.05
N LYS A 299 1.72 0.81 -12.87
CA LYS A 299 0.52 1.58 -12.50
C LYS A 299 0.85 2.91 -11.80
N ALA A 300 -0.18 3.66 -11.42
CA ALA A 300 -0.07 4.94 -10.74
C ALA A 300 0.86 4.94 -9.49
N PRO A 301 0.77 3.97 -8.54
CA PRO A 301 1.70 3.94 -7.40
C PRO A 301 3.16 3.70 -7.80
N ALA A 302 3.42 2.90 -8.85
CA ALA A 302 4.76 2.69 -9.40
C ALA A 302 5.34 3.99 -9.99
N GLY A 303 4.51 4.73 -10.71
CA GLY A 303 4.85 6.03 -11.28
C GLY A 303 5.22 7.05 -10.20
N ILE A 304 4.39 7.17 -9.16
CA ILE A 304 4.69 8.02 -7.99
C ILE A 304 5.97 7.57 -7.29
N TRP A 305 6.16 6.26 -7.09
CA TRP A 305 7.38 5.74 -6.48
C TRP A 305 8.63 6.14 -7.27
N ASN A 306 8.61 6.04 -8.59
CA ASN A 306 9.73 6.44 -9.42
C ASN A 306 10.03 7.95 -9.32
N LEU A 307 9.00 8.80 -9.24
CA LEU A 307 9.18 10.24 -9.01
C LEU A 307 9.76 10.52 -7.62
N CYS A 308 9.25 9.86 -6.57
CA CYS A 308 9.75 10.01 -5.21
C CYS A 308 11.22 9.57 -5.11
N LYS A 309 11.59 8.43 -5.70
CA LYS A 309 12.99 7.98 -5.80
C LYS A 309 13.88 9.01 -6.48
N LYS A 310 13.44 9.54 -7.63
CA LYS A 310 14.18 10.54 -8.41
C LYS A 310 14.53 11.78 -7.58
N HIS A 311 13.63 12.20 -6.70
CA HIS A 311 13.79 13.43 -5.91
C HIS A 311 14.16 13.19 -4.44
N GLY A 312 14.33 11.92 -4.01
CA GLY A 312 14.65 11.56 -2.63
C GLY A 312 13.55 11.89 -1.62
N VAL A 313 12.28 11.89 -2.04
CA VAL A 313 11.13 12.27 -1.22
C VAL A 313 10.48 11.03 -0.58
N GLN A 314 10.11 11.12 0.70
CA GLN A 314 9.43 10.04 1.39
C GLN A 314 8.06 9.75 0.76
N LEU A 315 7.79 8.47 0.49
CA LEU A 315 6.50 7.99 0.01
C LEU A 315 5.74 7.25 1.12
N ALA A 316 4.43 7.46 1.20
CA ALA A 316 3.49 6.58 1.89
C ALA A 316 2.47 6.03 0.89
N ILE A 317 2.17 4.73 0.97
CA ILE A 317 1.17 4.06 0.12
C ILE A 317 0.03 3.54 0.99
N PHE A 318 -1.16 4.05 0.73
CA PHE A 318 -2.40 3.68 1.40
C PHE A 318 -3.07 2.54 0.62
N GLY A 319 -3.23 1.39 1.27
CA GLY A 319 -3.78 0.18 0.64
C GLY A 319 -5.12 -0.21 1.26
N GLY A 320 -6.12 -0.49 0.41
CA GLY A 320 -7.38 -1.13 0.82
C GLY A 320 -7.14 -2.53 1.38
N ALA A 321 -6.29 -3.29 0.70
CA ALA A 321 -5.66 -4.51 1.19
C ALA A 321 -4.17 -4.46 0.84
N ILE A 322 -3.33 -5.06 1.68
CA ILE A 322 -1.88 -5.15 1.44
C ILE A 322 -1.49 -6.62 1.51
N GLU A 323 -0.91 -7.13 0.44
CA GLU A 323 -0.48 -8.53 0.39
C GLU A 323 0.78 -8.73 1.23
N GLU A 324 0.80 -9.76 2.09
CA GLU A 324 1.95 -10.04 2.99
C GLU A 324 3.27 -10.25 2.24
N SER A 325 3.19 -10.67 0.98
CA SER A 325 4.35 -10.93 0.10
C SER A 325 4.94 -9.65 -0.51
N PHE A 326 4.25 -8.52 -0.43
CA PHE A 326 4.66 -7.28 -1.07
C PHE A 326 5.86 -6.65 -0.35
N GLN A 327 6.96 -6.49 -1.06
CA GLN A 327 8.18 -5.85 -0.56
C GLN A 327 8.70 -4.85 -1.59
N PHE A 328 9.19 -3.70 -1.12
CA PHE A 328 10.02 -2.81 -1.93
C PHE A 328 11.45 -3.31 -1.89
N GLU A 329 12.12 -3.34 -3.05
CA GLU A 329 13.55 -3.58 -3.08
C GLU A 329 14.26 -2.45 -2.32
N SER A 330 15.10 -2.80 -1.34
CA SER A 330 15.89 -1.82 -0.60
C SER A 330 17.00 -1.27 -1.52
N GLU A 331 16.88 0.00 -1.92
CA GLU A 331 17.94 0.72 -2.63
C GLU A 331 18.64 1.70 -1.68
N LYS A 332 19.97 1.82 -1.80
CA LYS A 332 20.82 2.58 -0.86
C LYS A 332 20.48 4.08 -0.79
N ASP A 333 19.82 4.61 -1.81
CA ASP A 333 19.73 6.06 -2.06
C ASP A 333 18.31 6.62 -1.97
N ALA A 334 17.30 5.82 -1.60
CA ALA A 334 15.91 6.28 -1.47
C ALA A 334 15.26 5.79 -0.17
N PRO A 335 14.49 6.65 0.54
CA PRO A 335 13.75 6.21 1.72
C PRO A 335 12.69 5.18 1.34
N SER A 336 12.67 4.05 2.06
CA SER A 336 11.66 3.00 1.85
C SER A 336 10.24 3.56 2.04
N PRO A 337 9.28 3.21 1.17
CA PRO A 337 7.90 3.65 1.34
C PRO A 337 7.28 3.12 2.62
N VAL A 338 6.42 3.93 3.24
CA VAL A 338 5.61 3.52 4.38
C VAL A 338 4.30 2.95 3.87
N LEU A 339 3.98 1.70 4.24
CA LEU A 339 2.71 1.08 3.92
C LEU A 339 1.68 1.41 5.01
N VAL A 340 0.47 1.80 4.59
CA VAL A 340 -0.64 2.14 5.49
C VAL A 340 -1.87 1.36 5.05
N ALA A 341 -2.28 0.38 5.84
CA ALA A 341 -3.57 -0.28 5.65
C ALA A 341 -4.68 0.67 6.09
N ILE A 342 -5.69 0.86 5.24
CA ILE A 342 -6.80 1.79 5.54
C ILE A 342 -7.90 1.14 6.38
N ASN A 343 -8.05 -0.18 6.26
CA ASN A 343 -9.13 -0.93 6.91
C ASN A 343 -8.66 -1.50 8.25
N PRO A 344 -9.48 -1.39 9.32
CA PRO A 344 -9.28 -2.11 10.57
C PRO A 344 -9.08 -3.61 10.40
N GLU A 345 -8.23 -4.22 11.25
CA GLU A 345 -8.02 -5.66 11.24
C GLU A 345 -9.33 -6.42 11.51
N GLY A 346 -9.61 -7.44 10.69
CA GLY A 346 -10.78 -8.30 10.82
C GLY A 346 -12.08 -7.75 10.23
N GLN A 347 -12.08 -6.55 9.64
CA GLN A 347 -13.25 -6.01 8.95
C GLN A 347 -13.54 -6.80 7.67
N SER A 348 -14.82 -7.11 7.39
CA SER A 348 -15.21 -7.80 6.16
C SER A 348 -15.07 -6.89 4.93
N LEU A 349 -15.03 -7.47 3.72
CA LEU A 349 -14.98 -6.68 2.47
C LEU A 349 -16.22 -5.79 2.32
N GLU A 350 -17.42 -6.31 2.62
CA GLU A 350 -18.67 -5.56 2.53
C GLU A 350 -18.66 -4.33 3.46
N GLU A 351 -18.27 -4.52 4.71
CA GLU A 351 -18.13 -3.41 5.66
C GLU A 351 -17.04 -2.43 5.23
N SER A 352 -15.90 -2.93 4.74
CA SER A 352 -14.78 -2.10 4.28
C SER A 352 -15.20 -1.20 3.10
N LEU A 353 -15.98 -1.74 2.15
CA LEU A 353 -16.53 -0.97 1.03
C LEU A 353 -17.53 0.07 1.52
N ALA A 354 -18.39 -0.28 2.49
CA ALA A 354 -19.41 0.61 3.05
C ALA A 354 -18.81 1.76 3.88
N THR A 355 -17.70 1.55 4.59
CA THR A 355 -17.05 2.55 5.45
C THR A 355 -15.75 3.12 4.86
N ALA A 356 -15.48 2.89 3.57
CA ALA A 356 -14.19 3.16 2.95
C ALA A 356 -13.69 4.60 3.12
N ARG A 357 -14.56 5.60 2.93
CA ARG A 357 -14.20 7.02 3.10
C ARG A 357 -13.78 7.34 4.54
N GLU A 358 -14.53 6.82 5.50
CA GLU A 358 -14.25 7.02 6.93
C GLU A 358 -12.96 6.31 7.33
N ASN A 359 -12.78 5.07 6.89
CA ASN A 359 -11.55 4.29 7.07
C ASN A 359 -10.32 5.04 6.50
N MET A 360 -10.43 5.56 5.28
CA MET A 360 -9.39 6.36 4.63
C MET A 360 -8.99 7.58 5.45
N ARG A 361 -9.97 8.38 5.88
CA ARG A 361 -9.74 9.57 6.70
C ARG A 361 -9.11 9.23 8.04
N ASN A 362 -9.60 8.18 8.71
CA ASN A 362 -9.07 7.74 10.00
C ASN A 362 -7.62 7.24 9.87
N ALA A 363 -7.32 6.45 8.83
CA ALA A 363 -5.95 6.01 8.55
C ALA A 363 -5.01 7.20 8.28
N ALA A 364 -5.45 8.20 7.52
CA ALA A 364 -4.67 9.40 7.26
C ALA A 364 -4.45 10.23 8.54
N ARG A 365 -5.46 10.32 9.41
CA ARG A 365 -5.35 10.96 10.72
C ARG A 365 -4.36 10.27 11.64
N GLU A 366 -4.40 8.94 11.73
CA GLU A 366 -3.43 8.17 12.53
C GLU A 366 -2.01 8.29 11.97
N PHE A 367 -1.87 8.25 10.64
CA PHE A 367 -0.59 8.49 9.99
C PHE A 367 -0.04 9.89 10.30
N ALA A 368 -0.89 10.93 10.24
CA ALA A 368 -0.54 12.30 10.61
C ALA A 368 -0.09 12.42 12.08
N ARG A 369 -0.76 11.72 13.02
CA ARG A 369 -0.34 11.66 14.43
C ARG A 369 1.06 11.07 14.61
N LYS A 370 1.37 10.01 13.84
CA LYS A 370 2.72 9.39 13.84
C LYS A 370 3.78 10.37 13.34
N ILE A 371 3.48 11.17 12.31
CA ILE A 371 4.38 12.21 11.79
C ILE A 371 4.59 13.32 12.83
N ALA A 372 3.51 13.88 13.39
CA ALA A 372 3.60 14.98 14.35
C ALA A 372 4.40 14.61 15.61
N LYS A 373 4.26 13.37 16.10
CA LYS A 373 5.05 12.87 17.23
C LYS A 373 6.55 12.81 16.91
N ARG A 374 6.93 12.40 15.70
CA ARG A 374 8.35 12.35 15.27
C ARG A 374 8.96 13.76 15.21
N GLU A 375 8.23 14.73 14.68
CA GLU A 375 8.71 16.13 14.61
C GLU A 375 8.82 16.78 15.99
N GLY A 376 7.85 16.53 16.89
CA GLY A 376 7.91 17.01 18.28
C GLY A 376 9.07 16.41 19.09
N SER A 377 9.40 15.14 18.85
CA SER A 377 10.56 14.48 19.47
C SER A 377 11.90 14.99 18.90
N ALA A 378 11.95 15.35 17.61
CA ALA A 378 13.14 15.94 16.99
C ALA A 378 13.39 17.40 17.43
N ALA A 379 12.33 18.19 17.59
CA ALA A 379 12.44 19.58 18.09
C ALA A 379 12.83 19.62 19.59
N SER A 380 12.27 18.73 20.41
CA SER A 380 12.57 18.67 21.84
C SER A 380 13.96 18.09 22.17
N SER A 381 14.60 17.37 21.25
CA SER A 381 15.99 16.91 21.40
C SER A 381 17.02 17.99 21.07
N GLN A 382 16.71 18.94 20.17
CA GLN A 382 17.57 20.11 19.94
C GLN A 382 17.53 21.11 21.11
N ASP A 383 16.35 21.40 21.69
CA ASP A 383 16.23 22.29 22.86
C ASP A 383 16.80 21.69 24.16
N ARG A 384 16.83 20.36 24.31
CA ARG A 384 17.46 19.70 25.47
C ARG A 384 18.99 19.70 25.42
N SER A 385 19.59 19.92 24.25
CA SER A 385 21.06 19.96 24.10
C SER A 385 21.71 21.21 24.72
N GLU A 386 20.94 22.27 24.97
CA GLU A 386 21.43 23.50 25.61
C GLU A 386 21.12 23.61 27.11
N ALA A 387 20.22 22.77 27.65
CA ALA A 387 19.70 22.93 29.02
C ALA A 387 20.19 21.92 30.07
N SER A 388 20.92 20.86 29.68
CA SER A 388 21.27 19.75 30.60
C SER A 388 22.74 19.71 31.05
N ASN A 389 23.46 20.83 31.01
CA ASN A 389 24.82 20.88 31.52
C ASN A 389 24.86 21.40 32.96
N GLN A 390 24.23 20.66 33.88
CA GLN A 390 24.43 20.75 35.34
C GLN A 390 23.55 19.72 36.06
N ASP A 391 24.06 18.50 36.24
CA ASP A 391 24.24 17.92 37.58
C ASP A 391 25.15 16.69 37.48
N SER A 392 26.03 16.50 38.46
CA SER A 392 27.03 15.44 38.48
C SER A 392 26.87 14.58 39.73
N SER A 393 26.36 13.36 39.56
CA SER A 393 26.85 12.14 40.21
C SER A 393 26.23 10.89 39.55
N GLU A 394 26.92 9.75 39.72
CA GLU A 394 26.32 8.41 39.84
C GLU A 394 26.01 7.57 38.60
N GLY A 395 26.93 6.62 38.35
CA GLY A 395 26.60 5.27 37.87
C GLY A 395 26.38 5.09 36.37
N PRO A 396 26.39 3.82 35.91
CA PRO A 396 26.05 3.47 34.54
C PRO A 396 24.60 3.84 34.20
N ARG A 397 24.33 4.41 33.02
CA ARG A 397 22.96 4.67 32.58
C ARG A 397 22.29 3.34 32.24
N PHE A 398 21.02 3.19 32.60
CA PHE A 398 20.33 1.90 32.53
C PHE A 398 19.09 1.99 31.63
N GLY A 399 18.96 1.07 30.65
CA GLY A 399 17.77 0.91 29.82
C GLY A 399 17.15 -0.48 29.96
N ALA A 400 15.95 -0.69 29.41
CA ALA A 400 15.25 -1.97 29.45
C ALA A 400 14.56 -2.28 28.12
N ILE A 401 14.73 -3.53 27.66
CA ILE A 401 14.08 -4.10 26.47
C ILE A 401 13.19 -5.25 26.96
N ILE A 402 11.88 -5.13 26.71
CA ILE A 402 10.88 -6.14 27.08
C ILE A 402 10.41 -6.84 25.80
N LEU A 403 10.74 -8.12 25.63
CA LEU A 403 10.35 -8.91 24.46
C LEU A 403 8.95 -9.50 24.64
N ALA A 404 8.04 -9.15 23.73
CA ALA A 404 6.62 -9.51 23.76
C ALA A 404 6.11 -10.16 22.46
N GLY A 405 7.00 -10.64 21.59
CA GLY A 405 6.67 -11.22 20.27
C GLY A 405 6.16 -12.67 20.25
N GLY A 406 5.89 -13.29 21.40
CA GLY A 406 5.46 -14.69 21.47
C GLY A 406 3.99 -14.86 21.11
N GLY A 407 3.68 -15.39 19.92
CA GLY A 407 2.31 -15.55 19.40
C GLY A 407 1.37 -16.53 20.12
N GLY A 408 1.57 -16.81 21.41
CA GLY A 408 0.57 -17.44 22.28
C GLY A 408 0.08 -18.82 21.86
N ARG A 409 0.78 -19.54 20.97
CA ARG A 409 0.27 -20.79 20.35
C ARG A 409 -0.17 -21.83 21.38
N ARG A 410 0.55 -21.93 22.49
CA ARG A 410 0.25 -22.85 23.62
C ARG A 410 -0.88 -22.38 24.53
N LEU A 411 -1.31 -21.13 24.39
CA LEU A 411 -2.45 -20.51 25.06
C LEU A 411 -3.68 -20.39 24.14
N GLY A 412 -3.67 -21.04 22.97
CA GLY A 412 -4.78 -20.98 22.02
C GLY A 412 -4.84 -19.67 21.22
N GLY A 413 -3.70 -18.98 21.06
CA GLY A 413 -3.63 -17.68 20.38
C GLY A 413 -3.84 -16.47 21.28
N PHE A 414 -4.09 -16.69 22.58
CA PHE A 414 -4.17 -15.60 23.57
C PHE A 414 -2.78 -14.98 23.80
N SER A 415 -2.71 -13.64 23.81
CA SER A 415 -1.45 -12.93 24.02
C SER A 415 -0.95 -13.10 25.45
N LYS A 416 0.33 -13.48 25.60
CA LYS A 416 0.95 -13.64 26.92
C LYS A 416 1.05 -12.32 27.67
N SER A 417 1.24 -11.21 26.96
CA SER A 417 1.33 -9.86 27.54
C SER A 417 0.05 -9.41 28.25
N ASP A 418 -1.10 -9.96 27.84
CA ASP A 418 -2.43 -9.58 28.34
C ASP A 418 -2.93 -10.48 29.46
N LEU A 419 -2.18 -11.52 29.82
CA LEU A 419 -2.43 -12.30 31.03
C LEU A 419 -2.33 -11.39 32.27
N LYS A 420 -3.11 -11.71 33.31
CA LYS A 420 -3.24 -10.84 34.49
C LYS A 420 -2.95 -11.57 35.79
N ILE A 421 -2.25 -10.89 36.70
CA ILE A 421 -2.14 -11.29 38.12
C ILE A 421 -2.77 -10.17 38.93
N ASP A 422 -3.71 -10.52 39.81
CA ASP A 422 -4.46 -9.56 40.64
C ASP A 422 -5.07 -8.37 39.87
N GLY A 423 -5.46 -8.62 38.61
CA GLY A 423 -6.08 -7.63 37.72
C GLY A 423 -5.11 -6.79 36.89
N THR A 424 -3.80 -6.86 37.16
CA THR A 424 -2.74 -6.15 36.43
C THR A 424 -2.17 -7.03 35.33
N ARG A 425 -1.97 -6.48 34.12
CA ARG A 425 -1.37 -7.26 33.01
C ARG A 425 0.09 -7.56 33.30
N PHE A 426 0.61 -8.66 32.77
CA PHE A 426 2.02 -9.03 32.92
C PHE A 426 2.95 -7.92 32.43
N LEU A 427 2.62 -7.34 31.27
CA LEU A 427 3.39 -6.23 30.72
C LEU A 427 3.38 -5.01 31.64
N ASP A 428 2.20 -4.66 32.18
CA ASP A 428 2.04 -3.51 33.09
C ASP A 428 2.86 -3.73 34.38
N GLN A 429 2.86 -4.95 34.93
CA GLN A 429 3.63 -5.33 36.10
C GLN A 429 5.14 -5.15 35.89
N ILE A 430 5.66 -5.60 34.74
CA ILE A 430 7.08 -5.47 34.38
C ILE A 430 7.46 -3.99 34.28
N VAL A 431 6.64 -3.19 33.59
CA VAL A 431 6.90 -1.74 33.43
C VAL A 431 6.86 -0.99 34.76
N GLU A 432 5.85 -1.24 35.59
CA GLU A 432 5.75 -0.63 36.93
C GLU A 432 6.97 -0.99 37.80
N THR A 433 7.40 -2.25 37.77
CA THR A 433 8.63 -2.68 38.48
C THR A 433 9.86 -1.91 38.02
N LEU A 434 10.01 -1.67 36.71
CA LEU A 434 11.15 -0.91 36.16
C LEU A 434 11.07 0.58 36.53
N ARG A 435 9.87 1.15 36.60
CA ARG A 435 9.64 2.52 37.08
C ARG A 435 9.98 2.67 38.55
N GLU A 436 9.56 1.74 39.40
CA GLU A 436 9.92 1.69 40.82
C GLU A 436 11.43 1.56 41.04
N ASP A 437 12.11 0.91 40.09
CA ASP A 437 13.57 0.82 40.02
C ASP A 437 14.26 2.08 39.46
N GLY A 438 13.49 3.11 39.14
CA GLY A 438 14.00 4.41 38.70
C GLY A 438 14.46 4.45 37.25
N ILE A 439 14.01 3.51 36.40
CA ILE A 439 14.28 3.56 34.96
C ILE A 439 13.25 4.52 34.32
N PRO A 440 13.70 5.59 33.64
CA PRO A 440 12.80 6.51 32.95
C PRO A 440 12.02 5.82 31.82
N ASP A 441 10.79 6.29 31.57
CA ASP A 441 9.91 5.74 30.51
C ASP A 441 10.57 5.77 29.11
N ASP A 442 11.35 6.81 28.80
CA ASP A 442 12.10 6.92 27.54
C ASP A 442 13.31 5.99 27.45
N ARG A 443 13.59 5.23 28.51
CA ARG A 443 14.62 4.20 28.59
C ARG A 443 14.03 2.79 28.70
N ILE A 444 12.72 2.64 28.53
CA ILE A 444 12.02 1.35 28.48
C ILE A 444 11.38 1.20 27.10
N VAL A 445 11.68 0.10 26.42
CA VAL A 445 11.07 -0.25 25.13
C VAL A 445 10.48 -1.66 25.17
N VAL A 446 9.27 -1.79 24.65
CA VAL A 446 8.61 -3.07 24.41
C VAL A 446 8.80 -3.45 22.95
N VAL A 447 9.18 -4.69 22.69
CA VAL A 447 9.38 -5.22 21.34
C VAL A 447 8.34 -6.30 21.07
N GLY A 448 7.36 -6.01 20.22
CA GLY A 448 6.21 -6.89 20.01
C GLY A 448 5.45 -6.55 18.72
N PRO A 449 4.34 -7.24 18.43
CA PRO A 449 3.50 -6.92 17.28
C PRO A 449 2.85 -5.53 17.44
N ASP A 450 2.54 -4.86 16.33
CA ASP A 450 1.92 -3.51 16.34
C ASP A 450 0.55 -3.47 17.03
N SER A 451 -0.12 -4.62 17.18
CA SER A 451 -1.37 -4.77 17.92
C SER A 451 -1.21 -4.82 19.44
N LEU A 452 0.02 -4.81 19.97
CA LEU A 452 0.30 -4.90 21.40
C LEU A 452 0.00 -3.56 22.11
N GLU A 453 -0.96 -3.56 23.03
CA GLU A 453 -1.21 -2.41 23.89
C GLU A 453 -0.13 -2.27 24.98
N VAL A 454 0.69 -1.21 24.91
CA VAL A 454 1.73 -0.91 25.91
C VAL A 454 1.27 0.15 26.92
N PRO A 455 1.83 0.18 28.16
CA PRO A 455 1.54 1.24 29.12
C PRO A 455 1.82 2.64 28.58
N ALA A 456 1.03 3.63 29.03
CA ALA A 456 1.20 5.02 28.62
C ALA A 456 2.63 5.52 28.92
N GLY A 457 3.24 6.20 27.96
CA GLY A 457 4.61 6.71 28.05
C GLY A 457 5.69 5.73 27.57
N ILE A 458 5.36 4.43 27.50
CA ILE A 458 6.31 3.39 27.06
C ILE A 458 6.29 3.25 25.54
N ALA A 459 7.47 3.07 24.98
CA ALA A 459 7.62 2.85 23.55
C ALA A 459 7.33 1.42 23.12
N LEU A 460 6.75 1.27 21.93
CA LEU A 460 6.61 0.01 21.21
C LEU A 460 7.45 0.07 19.94
N THR A 461 8.28 -0.95 19.73
CA THR A 461 8.97 -1.24 18.47
C THR A 461 8.71 -2.69 18.07
N PHE A 462 9.14 -3.10 16.87
CA PHE A 462 8.96 -4.46 16.36
C PHE A 462 10.27 -5.03 15.83
N GLU A 463 10.34 -6.35 15.73
CA GLU A 463 11.50 -7.07 15.20
C GLU A 463 11.74 -6.70 13.72
N ASP A 464 12.99 -6.44 13.35
CA ASP A 464 13.41 -6.20 11.96
C ASP A 464 14.44 -7.28 11.55
N PRO A 465 14.12 -8.20 10.61
CA PRO A 465 12.82 -8.33 9.93
C PRO A 465 11.72 -8.89 10.87
N PRO A 466 10.42 -8.68 10.55
CA PRO A 466 9.31 -9.19 11.36
C PRO A 466 9.37 -10.71 11.56
N ARG A 467 9.05 -11.17 12.78
CA ARG A 467 9.19 -12.58 13.21
C ARG A 467 10.64 -13.10 13.15
N GLY A 468 11.63 -12.21 13.21
CA GLY A 468 13.05 -12.53 13.27
C GLY A 468 13.48 -13.18 14.59
N GLY A 469 12.60 -13.19 15.59
CA GLY A 469 12.79 -13.82 16.89
C GLY A 469 13.53 -12.92 17.89
N PRO A 470 13.83 -13.44 19.10
CA PRO A 470 14.34 -12.62 20.20
C PRO A 470 15.61 -11.85 19.88
N GLY A 471 16.51 -12.38 19.03
CA GLY A 471 17.71 -11.66 18.60
C GLY A 471 17.41 -10.41 17.76
N ALA A 472 16.49 -10.51 16.80
CA ALA A 472 16.02 -9.36 16.02
C ALA A 472 15.29 -8.35 16.91
N GLY A 473 14.57 -8.85 17.93
CA GLY A 473 13.91 -8.00 18.92
C GLY A 473 14.89 -7.19 19.77
N ILE A 474 16.00 -7.80 20.20
CA ILE A 474 17.07 -7.12 20.95
C ILE A 474 17.69 -6.01 20.09
N VAL A 475 18.00 -6.28 18.82
CA VAL A 475 18.57 -5.28 17.90
C VAL A 475 17.61 -4.10 17.71
N ALA A 476 16.33 -4.38 17.48
CA ALA A 476 15.31 -3.33 17.34
C ALA A 476 15.15 -2.50 18.63
N GLY A 477 15.18 -3.15 19.80
CA GLY A 477 15.12 -2.48 21.09
C GLY A 477 16.34 -1.58 21.35
N LEU A 478 17.55 -2.05 21.06
CA LEU A 478 18.78 -1.26 21.21
C LEU A 478 18.76 -0.01 20.33
N LYS A 479 18.41 -0.19 19.05
CA LYS A 479 18.27 0.92 18.10
C LYS A 479 17.24 1.95 18.58
N PHE A 480 16.11 1.48 19.10
CA PHE A 480 15.08 2.36 19.64
C PHE A 480 15.59 3.20 20.83
N LEU A 481 16.35 2.57 21.74
CA LEU A 481 16.94 3.25 22.89
C LEU A 481 18.09 4.22 22.54
N GLY A 482 18.39 4.40 21.24
CA GLY A 482 19.44 5.28 20.74
C GLY A 482 20.84 4.69 20.87
N TYR A 483 20.97 3.38 21.06
CA TYR A 483 22.25 2.69 21.10
C TYR A 483 22.70 2.35 19.67
N GLU A 484 23.49 3.26 19.08
CA GLU A 484 24.14 3.08 17.78
C GLU A 484 25.65 3.29 18.00
N GLY A 485 26.51 2.40 17.51
CA GLY A 485 27.92 2.28 17.95
C GLY A 485 28.70 3.60 18.08
N GLY A 486 29.40 3.78 19.21
CA GLY A 486 30.21 4.98 19.50
C GLY A 486 30.77 5.00 20.93
N ALA A 487 31.83 5.78 21.16
CA ALA A 487 32.60 5.77 22.41
C ALA A 487 31.86 6.29 23.67
N ASP A 488 30.65 6.84 23.53
CA ASP A 488 29.88 7.46 24.63
C ASP A 488 28.94 6.48 25.38
N GLN A 489 28.97 5.19 25.03
CA GLN A 489 28.08 4.14 25.58
C GLN A 489 28.81 3.09 26.42
N THR A 490 30.09 3.31 26.75
CA THR A 490 30.95 2.29 27.40
C THR A 490 30.48 1.89 28.80
N ASP A 491 29.78 2.80 29.49
CA ASP A 491 29.24 2.57 30.83
C ASP A 491 27.75 2.24 30.82
N ASP A 492 27.06 2.21 29.66
CA ASP A 492 25.62 1.96 29.65
C ASP A 492 25.30 0.47 29.85
N LEU A 493 24.22 0.21 30.59
CA LEU A 493 23.67 -1.13 30.82
C LEU A 493 22.26 -1.23 30.23
N VAL A 494 21.90 -2.43 29.77
CA VAL A 494 20.54 -2.74 29.31
C VAL A 494 20.06 -4.04 29.91
N LEU A 495 18.87 -4.03 30.52
CA LEU A 495 18.15 -5.25 30.90
C LEU A 495 17.39 -5.77 29.70
N ILE A 496 17.54 -7.07 29.43
CA ILE A 496 16.71 -7.79 28.48
C ILE A 496 15.83 -8.73 29.28
N THR A 497 14.52 -8.60 29.10
CA THR A 497 13.51 -9.45 29.74
C THR A 497 12.39 -9.83 28.77
N THR A 498 11.53 -10.78 29.16
CA THR A 498 10.39 -11.25 28.38
C THR A 498 9.07 -10.99 29.09
N CYS A 499 7.99 -10.79 28.31
CA CYS A 499 6.67 -10.50 28.87
C CYS A 499 5.99 -11.70 29.53
N ASP A 500 6.50 -12.92 29.30
CA ASP A 500 5.94 -14.15 29.85
C ASP A 500 6.46 -14.52 31.23
N ALA A 501 7.45 -13.78 31.73
CA ALA A 501 7.92 -13.85 33.11
C ALA A 501 7.55 -12.54 33.84
N PRO A 502 6.37 -12.44 34.50
CA PRO A 502 5.84 -11.16 35.01
C PRO A 502 6.66 -10.54 36.15
N PHE A 503 7.48 -11.33 36.84
CA PHE A 503 8.32 -10.86 37.96
C PHE A 503 9.78 -10.65 37.57
N SER A 504 10.13 -10.89 36.31
CA SER A 504 11.49 -10.87 35.78
C SER A 504 12.23 -9.55 35.99
N ALA A 505 11.53 -8.42 35.88
CA ALA A 505 12.12 -7.08 36.05
C ALA A 505 12.73 -6.86 37.44
N SER A 506 12.26 -7.57 38.47
CA SER A 506 12.81 -7.47 39.83
C SER A 506 14.28 -7.94 39.94
N ALA A 507 14.78 -8.70 38.95
CA ALA A 507 16.19 -9.10 38.86
C ALA A 507 17.13 -7.91 38.56
N ARG A 508 16.60 -6.78 38.09
CA ARG A 508 17.40 -5.69 37.51
C ARG A 508 18.51 -5.21 38.45
N ARG A 509 18.20 -4.94 39.73
CA ARG A 509 19.19 -4.44 40.70
C ARG A 509 20.32 -5.44 40.95
N VAL A 510 19.99 -6.71 41.17
CA VAL A 510 20.99 -7.73 41.49
C VAL A 510 21.88 -8.06 40.28
N LEU A 511 21.32 -8.01 39.06
CA LEU A 511 22.10 -8.17 37.83
C LEU A 511 23.04 -6.98 37.61
N ALA A 512 22.56 -5.74 37.82
CA ALA A 512 23.39 -4.53 37.74
C ALA A 512 24.53 -4.55 38.78
N ASP A 513 24.24 -4.93 40.02
CA ASP A 513 25.22 -5.05 41.11
C ASP A 513 26.29 -6.11 40.82
N ALA A 514 25.92 -7.22 40.16
CA ALA A 514 26.87 -8.26 39.75
C ALA A 514 27.83 -7.75 38.67
N LEU A 515 27.33 -7.01 37.67
CA LEU A 515 28.17 -6.36 36.67
C LEU A 515 29.08 -5.29 37.28
N ALA A 516 28.60 -4.52 38.25
CA ALA A 516 29.41 -3.50 38.94
C ALA A 516 30.61 -4.10 39.71
N LYS A 517 30.54 -5.39 40.08
CA LYS A 517 31.58 -6.08 40.88
C LYS A 517 32.51 -6.96 40.04
N THR A 518 32.29 -7.06 38.74
CA THR A 518 33.01 -7.99 37.85
C THR A 518 33.43 -7.34 36.53
N ASP A 519 34.37 -7.95 35.82
CA ASP A 519 34.71 -7.58 34.44
C ASP A 519 33.85 -8.33 33.40
N ALA A 520 32.72 -8.89 33.83
CA ALA A 520 31.79 -9.59 32.96
C ALA A 520 31.07 -8.61 32.02
N ASP A 521 30.73 -9.10 30.83
CA ASP A 521 29.94 -8.39 29.82
C ASP A 521 28.44 -8.53 30.08
N VAL A 522 28.05 -9.65 30.72
CA VAL A 522 26.66 -10.02 30.97
C VAL A 522 26.51 -10.58 32.38
N ALA A 523 25.53 -10.08 33.14
CA ALA A 523 25.00 -10.77 34.30
C ALA A 523 23.69 -11.43 33.90
N ALA A 524 23.60 -12.75 34.04
CA ALA A 524 22.42 -13.52 33.65
C ALA A 524 21.90 -14.38 34.80
N VAL A 525 20.59 -14.50 34.90
CA VAL A 525 19.95 -15.36 35.90
C VAL A 525 20.25 -16.82 35.59
N ARG A 526 20.69 -17.57 36.60
CA ARG A 526 20.72 -19.03 36.57
C ARG A 526 19.46 -19.56 37.22
N ASP A 527 18.65 -20.30 36.46
CA ASP A 527 17.40 -20.84 36.95
C ASP A 527 17.60 -22.06 37.87
N ARG A 528 16.52 -22.52 38.52
CA ARG A 528 16.50 -23.73 39.36
C ARG A 528 16.91 -25.02 38.63
N ALA A 529 16.75 -25.08 37.31
CA ALA A 529 17.21 -26.21 36.50
C ALA A 529 18.72 -26.14 36.20
N GLY A 530 19.39 -25.08 36.66
CA GLY A 530 20.81 -24.83 36.41
C GLY A 530 21.07 -24.33 35.00
N VAL A 531 20.08 -23.74 34.32
CA VAL A 531 20.21 -23.17 32.99
C VAL A 531 20.38 -21.66 33.08
N LEU A 532 21.33 -21.13 32.30
CA LEU A 532 21.58 -19.69 32.22
C LEU A 532 20.61 -19.03 31.25
N GLN A 533 19.87 -18.03 31.72
CA GLN A 533 18.81 -17.35 31.00
C GLN A 533 19.34 -16.09 30.29
N GLN A 534 19.57 -16.16 28.98
CA GLN A 534 20.09 -15.01 28.20
C GLN A 534 19.04 -13.91 27.99
N LEU A 535 17.75 -14.26 28.12
CA LEU A 535 16.63 -13.34 28.02
C LEU A 535 16.14 -12.85 29.39
N LEU A 536 16.89 -13.13 30.45
CA LEU A 536 16.71 -12.56 31.78
C LEU A 536 18.08 -12.16 32.31
N ALA A 537 18.61 -11.08 31.73
CA ALA A 537 20.00 -10.69 31.90
C ALA A 537 20.21 -9.18 31.69
N ALA A 538 21.21 -8.63 32.39
CA ALA A 538 21.72 -7.30 32.13
C ALA A 538 23.01 -7.39 31.31
N TYR A 539 23.13 -6.54 30.29
CA TYR A 539 24.26 -6.49 29.37
C TYR A 539 24.95 -5.14 29.46
N ARG A 540 26.29 -5.14 29.35
CA ARG A 540 27.02 -3.94 28.95
C ARG A 540 26.68 -3.64 27.50
N VAL A 541 26.16 -2.45 27.24
CA VAL A 541 25.62 -2.08 25.92
C VAL A 541 26.69 -2.22 24.85
N GLN A 542 27.90 -1.72 25.10
CA GLN A 542 29.00 -1.81 24.12
C GLN A 542 29.35 -3.26 23.77
N ALA A 543 29.51 -4.14 24.77
CA ALA A 543 29.83 -5.55 24.51
C ALA A 543 28.71 -6.27 23.72
N LEU A 544 27.45 -5.92 23.98
CA LEU A 544 26.32 -6.46 23.23
C LEU A 544 26.28 -5.93 21.78
N LEU A 545 26.58 -4.65 21.56
CA LEU A 545 26.69 -4.07 20.22
C LEU A 545 27.82 -4.72 19.41
N ASP A 546 29.00 -4.90 20.02
CA ASP A 546 30.14 -5.57 19.39
C ASP A 546 29.78 -7.00 18.98
N ALA A 547 29.11 -7.76 19.86
CA ALA A 547 28.64 -9.11 19.57
C ALA A 547 27.58 -9.17 18.45
N ILE A 548 26.77 -8.11 18.29
CA ILE A 548 25.80 -7.99 17.18
C ILE A 548 26.51 -7.66 15.87
N GLU A 549 27.50 -6.75 15.88
CA GLU A 549 28.25 -6.34 14.68
C GLU A 549 29.09 -7.50 14.10
N GLU A 550 29.70 -8.30 14.96
CA GLU A 550 30.48 -9.47 14.54
C GLU A 550 29.62 -10.65 14.01
N ALA A 551 28.27 -10.53 14.06
CA ALA A 551 27.36 -11.58 13.62
C ALA A 551 26.93 -11.40 12.14
N PRO A 552 27.31 -12.30 11.20
CA PRO A 552 27.07 -12.15 9.76
C PRO A 552 25.61 -12.30 9.28
N ALA A 553 24.64 -12.56 10.16
CA ALA A 553 23.20 -12.54 9.91
C ALA A 553 22.41 -12.69 11.23
N THR A 554 21.47 -11.79 11.52
CA THR A 554 20.67 -11.75 12.75
C THR A 554 19.31 -12.46 12.64
N HIS A 555 18.86 -12.81 11.44
CA HIS A 555 17.54 -13.43 11.22
C HIS A 555 17.48 -14.88 11.75
N ASN A 556 16.49 -15.19 12.60
CA ASN A 556 16.24 -16.53 13.18
C ASN A 556 17.41 -17.15 13.97
N ARG A 557 18.35 -16.33 14.45
CA ARG A 557 19.47 -16.81 15.28
C ARG A 557 19.05 -16.92 16.74
N ALA A 558 19.33 -18.06 17.37
CA ALA A 558 19.13 -18.22 18.80
C ALA A 558 20.03 -17.23 19.57
N VAL A 559 19.47 -16.52 20.56
CA VAL A 559 20.22 -15.53 21.38
C VAL A 559 21.47 -16.15 21.99
N LYS A 560 21.41 -17.41 22.42
CA LYS A 560 22.59 -18.18 22.88
C LYS A 560 23.78 -18.16 21.90
N LYS A 561 23.54 -18.10 20.59
CA LYS A 561 24.60 -17.98 19.57
C LYS A 561 25.00 -16.54 19.27
N LEU A 562 24.17 -15.57 19.61
CA LEU A 562 24.46 -14.14 19.44
C LEU A 562 25.46 -13.69 20.50
N VAL A 563 25.27 -14.14 21.74
CA VAL A 563 26.08 -13.71 22.90
C VAL A 563 27.09 -14.78 23.33
N ALA A 564 27.47 -15.69 22.43
CA ALA A 564 28.27 -16.87 22.79
C ALA A 564 29.67 -16.54 23.28
N ASP A 565 30.26 -15.46 22.76
CA ASP A 565 31.64 -15.05 23.04
C ASP A 565 31.73 -14.01 24.18
N LEU A 566 30.58 -13.60 24.76
CA LEU A 566 30.54 -12.68 25.90
C LEU A 566 30.92 -13.39 27.21
N LYS A 567 31.54 -12.64 28.13
CA LYS A 567 31.85 -13.11 29.48
C LYS A 567 30.63 -12.99 30.38
N PHE A 568 30.16 -14.12 30.91
CA PHE A 568 29.03 -14.17 31.82
C PHE A 568 29.46 -14.20 33.29
N VAL A 569 28.71 -13.48 34.12
CA VAL A 569 28.57 -13.76 35.55
C VAL A 569 27.16 -14.29 35.81
N GLU A 570 27.08 -15.34 36.61
CA GLU A 570 25.83 -16.04 36.92
C GLU A 570 25.25 -15.48 38.21
N VAL A 571 23.95 -15.18 38.21
CA VAL A 571 23.25 -14.61 39.35
C VAL A 571 22.12 -15.53 39.76
N GLU A 572 22.12 -15.94 41.02
CA GLU A 572 20.98 -16.62 41.64
C GLU A 572 19.98 -15.57 42.14
N VAL A 573 18.70 -15.77 41.86
CA VAL A 573 17.62 -14.86 42.22
C VAL A 573 16.55 -15.60 43.02
N ASP A 574 15.62 -14.84 43.63
CA ASP A 574 14.45 -15.45 44.23
C ASP A 574 13.69 -16.27 43.15
N PRO A 575 13.29 -17.51 43.44
CA PRO A 575 12.61 -18.33 42.45
C PRO A 575 11.29 -17.80 41.89
N HIS A 576 10.69 -16.79 42.49
CA HIS A 576 9.52 -16.14 41.91
C HIS A 576 9.88 -15.32 40.66
N VAL A 577 11.13 -14.86 40.55
CA VAL A 577 11.62 -14.03 39.45
C VAL A 577 11.75 -14.80 38.13
N GLU A 578 12.03 -16.10 38.22
CA GLU A 578 12.19 -17.00 37.07
C GLU A 578 10.89 -17.64 36.59
N ILE A 579 9.74 -17.35 37.21
CA ILE A 579 8.47 -17.97 36.82
C ILE A 579 8.06 -17.44 35.44
N ASP A 580 8.13 -18.30 34.44
CA ASP A 580 7.61 -18.09 33.10
C ASP A 580 6.24 -18.77 32.90
N VAL A 581 5.41 -18.15 32.06
CA VAL A 581 4.08 -18.67 31.72
C VAL A 581 4.03 -19.02 30.25
N ASP A 582 4.16 -20.31 30.00
CA ASP A 582 4.14 -20.89 28.66
C ASP A 582 2.78 -21.51 28.31
N THR A 583 2.05 -21.99 29.32
CA THR A 583 0.79 -22.71 29.17
C THR A 583 -0.27 -22.25 30.18
N TRP A 584 -1.53 -22.63 29.94
CA TRP A 584 -2.63 -22.38 30.87
C TRP A 584 -2.43 -23.05 32.23
N ASP A 585 -1.68 -24.15 32.29
CA ASP A 585 -1.36 -24.81 33.55
C ASP A 585 -0.30 -24.04 34.34
N ASP A 586 0.69 -23.45 33.66
CA ASP A 586 1.68 -22.58 34.30
C ASP A 586 1.00 -21.32 34.85
N TYR A 587 0.08 -20.75 34.08
CA TYR A 587 -0.73 -19.60 34.52
C TYR A 587 -1.55 -19.93 35.77
N LYS A 588 -2.23 -21.07 35.83
CA LYS A 588 -2.99 -21.49 37.03
C LYS A 588 -2.10 -21.71 38.25
N ARG A 589 -0.92 -22.31 38.06
CA ARG A 589 0.05 -22.48 39.17
C ARG A 589 0.52 -21.13 39.69
N LEU A 590 0.77 -20.18 38.80
CA LEU A 590 1.16 -18.83 39.15
C LEU A 590 0.07 -18.09 39.94
N GLN A 591 -1.18 -18.16 39.47
CA GLN A 591 -2.33 -17.57 40.19
C GLN A 591 -2.47 -18.15 41.60
N ALA A 592 -2.37 -19.48 41.75
CA ALA A 592 -2.44 -20.14 43.05
C ALA A 592 -1.27 -19.74 43.99
N ALA A 593 -0.06 -19.59 43.45
CA ALA A 593 1.12 -19.19 44.22
C ALA A 593 1.00 -17.75 44.74
N VAL A 594 0.45 -16.83 43.93
CA VAL A 594 0.20 -15.44 44.34
C VAL A 594 -0.90 -15.38 45.39
N GLU A 595 -2.01 -16.10 45.20
CA GLU A 595 -3.10 -16.17 46.20
C GLU A 595 -2.65 -16.73 47.57
N GLU A 596 -1.72 -17.68 47.60
CA GLU A 596 -1.12 -18.20 48.85
C GLU A 596 -0.19 -17.20 49.55
N GLN A 597 0.42 -16.28 48.81
CA GLN A 597 1.26 -15.21 49.37
C GLN A 597 0.43 -14.05 49.90
N THR A 598 -0.66 -13.68 49.22
CA THR A 598 -1.55 -12.58 49.65
C THR A 598 -2.40 -12.94 50.88
N ASN A 599 -2.56 -14.23 51.18
CA ASN A 599 -3.29 -14.76 52.34
C ASN A 599 -2.40 -15.12 53.56
N LYS A 600 -1.08 -14.94 53.48
CA LYS A 600 -0.13 -15.10 54.59
C LYS A 600 0.31 -13.74 55.12
#